data_AF-A0A662F2B1-F1
#
_entry.id   AF-A0A662F2B1-F1
#
_cell.length_a   1.000
_cell.length_b   1.000
_cell.length_c   1.000
_cell.angle_alpha   90.00
_cell.angle_beta   90.00
_cell.angle_gamma   90.00
#
_symmetry.space_group_name_H-M   'P 1'
#
loop_
_entity.id
_entity.type
_entity.pdbx_description
1 polymer ?
#
loop_
_entity_poly.entity_id
_entity_poly.type
_entity_poly.pdbx_seq_one_letter_code
_entity_poly.pdbx_strand_id
1 'polypeptide(L)'
;MSTSLNIKVEDYTNRVLGVIKEKFGLKDKAEALDKFADLFGEEFVEKEVDEKIVNEVIESCNRHIKKHGFRKMNSKELDKLCGIE
;
A
#
# COMPACT_ATOMS: atom_id res chain seq x y z
N MET A 1 -2.72 6.27 15.27
CA MET A 1 -3.69 7.08 16.03
C MET A 1 -5.07 6.62 15.60
N SER A 2 -5.97 6.30 16.52
CA SER A 2 -7.35 5.90 16.18
C SER A 2 -8.33 6.94 16.71
N THR A 3 -9.22 7.41 15.86
CA THR A 3 -10.23 8.42 16.21
C THR A 3 -11.61 7.77 16.27
N SER A 4 -12.39 8.05 17.31
CA SER A 4 -13.74 7.50 17.45
C SER A 4 -14.72 8.20 16.49
N LEU A 5 -15.35 7.43 15.61
CA LEU A 5 -16.39 7.88 14.70
C LEU A 5 -17.74 7.28 15.10
N ASN A 6 -18.77 8.12 15.19
CA ASN A 6 -20.14 7.67 15.38
C ASN A 6 -20.95 8.03 14.13
N ILE A 7 -21.35 7.02 13.36
CA ILE A 7 -21.94 7.19 12.03
C ILE A 7 -23.25 6.41 11.92
N LYS A 8 -24.22 7.01 11.24
CA LYS A 8 -25.41 6.30 10.74
C LYS A 8 -25.18 6.02 9.26
N VAL A 9 -25.34 4.76 8.87
CA VAL A 9 -25.15 4.31 7.50
C VAL A 9 -26.40 3.61 7.01
N GLU A 10 -26.65 3.69 5.71
CA GLU A 10 -27.72 2.97 5.04
C GLU A 10 -27.49 1.45 5.08
N ASP A 11 -28.58 0.68 4.94
CA ASP A 11 -28.54 -0.79 4.98
C ASP A 11 -27.61 -1.39 3.92
N TYR A 12 -27.56 -0.78 2.73
CA TYR A 12 -26.67 -1.21 1.66
C TYR A 12 -25.20 -1.06 2.08
N THR A 13 -24.81 0.10 2.61
CA THR A 13 -23.45 0.36 3.10
C THR A 13 -23.06 -0.63 4.19
N ASN A 14 -23.99 -0.94 5.10
CA ASN A 14 -23.77 -1.92 6.16
C ASN A 14 -23.50 -3.33 5.61
N ARG A 15 -24.18 -3.74 4.52
CA ARG A 15 -23.94 -5.02 3.83
C ARG A 15 -22.59 -5.03 3.13
N VAL A 16 -22.23 -3.95 2.43
CA VAL A 16 -20.94 -3.81 1.75
C VAL A 16 -19.78 -3.93 2.74
N LEU A 17 -19.83 -3.21 3.86
CA LEU A 17 -18.82 -3.31 4.92
C LEU A 17 -18.75 -4.71 5.51
N GLY A 18 -19.88 -5.40 5.64
CA GLY A 18 -19.93 -6.80 6.06
C GLY A 18 -19.18 -7.73 5.10
N VAL A 19 -19.42 -7.61 3.79
CA VAL A 19 -18.74 -8.41 2.77
C VAL A 19 -17.23 -8.14 2.76
N ILE A 20 -16.83 -6.87 2.86
CA ILE A 20 -15.41 -6.49 2.91
C ILE A 20 -14.75 -7.09 4.16
N LYS A 21 -15.41 -6.98 5.32
CA LYS A 21 -14.92 -7.54 6.57
C LYS A 21 -14.61 -9.04 6.42
N GLU A 22 -15.57 -9.82 5.92
CA GLU A 22 -15.39 -11.27 5.72
C GLU A 22 -14.33 -11.58 4.65
N LYS A 23 -14.34 -10.84 3.52
CA LYS A 23 -13.40 -11.05 2.42
C LYS A 23 -11.94 -10.87 2.83
N PHE A 24 -11.67 -9.91 3.73
CA PHE A 24 -10.31 -9.59 4.20
C PHE A 24 -10.01 -10.14 5.60
N GLY A 25 -10.93 -10.90 6.21
CA GLY A 25 -10.72 -11.50 7.54
C GLY A 25 -10.58 -10.48 8.68
N LEU A 26 -11.28 -9.34 8.58
CA LEU A 26 -11.17 -8.22 9.50
C LEU A 26 -12.01 -8.43 10.76
N LYS A 27 -11.60 -7.83 11.86
CA LYS A 27 -12.21 -8.04 13.18
C LYS A 27 -13.57 -7.37 13.28
N ASP A 28 -13.69 -6.14 12.78
CA ASP A 28 -14.89 -5.34 12.90
C ASP A 28 -15.15 -4.47 11.65
N LYS A 29 -16.28 -3.76 11.66
CA LYS A 29 -16.69 -2.90 10.55
C LYS A 29 -15.89 -1.60 10.47
N ALA A 30 -15.23 -1.19 11.56
CA ALA A 30 -14.34 -0.03 11.53
C ALA A 30 -13.08 -0.38 10.72
N GLU A 31 -12.49 -1.54 10.97
CA GLU A 31 -11.38 -2.04 10.14
C GLU A 31 -11.79 -2.22 8.68
N ALA A 32 -13.02 -2.68 8.41
CA ALA A 32 -13.53 -2.79 7.05
C ALA A 32 -13.71 -1.42 6.36
N LEU A 33 -14.07 -0.39 7.12
CA LEU A 33 -14.17 0.98 6.63
C LEU A 33 -12.78 1.56 6.34
N ASP A 34 -11.81 1.35 7.24
CA ASP A 34 -10.41 1.75 7.02
C ASP A 34 -9.85 1.05 5.78
N LYS A 35 -10.14 -0.25 5.62
CA LYS A 35 -9.72 -0.99 4.42
C LYS A 35 -10.39 -0.49 3.15
N PHE A 36 -11.65 -0.07 3.24
CA PHE A 36 -12.36 0.54 2.11
C PHE A 36 -11.73 1.89 1.73
N ALA A 37 -11.41 2.74 2.71
CA ALA A 37 -10.69 3.99 2.49
C ALA A 37 -9.29 3.74 1.92
N ASP A 38 -8.61 2.67 2.33
CA ASP A 38 -7.32 2.30 1.73
C ASP A 38 -7.40 1.92 0.26
N LEU A 39 -8.51 1.32 -0.17
CA LEU A 39 -8.70 0.81 -1.53
C LEU A 39 -9.17 1.89 -2.50
N PHE A 40 -9.97 2.84 -2.03
CA PHE A 40 -10.64 3.83 -2.89
C PHE A 40 -10.36 5.28 -2.47
N GLY A 41 -9.81 5.51 -1.28
CA GLY A 41 -9.59 6.84 -0.73
C GLY A 41 -8.52 7.64 -1.46
N GLU A 42 -7.58 6.99 -2.14
CA GLU A 42 -6.53 7.67 -2.93
C GLU A 42 -7.10 8.51 -4.08
N GLU A 43 -8.28 8.15 -4.62
CA GLU A 43 -8.99 8.98 -5.59
C GLU A 43 -9.52 10.30 -5.00
N PHE A 44 -9.63 10.39 -3.67
CA PHE A 44 -10.16 11.56 -2.97
C PHE A 44 -9.07 12.36 -2.25
N VAL A 45 -8.14 11.66 -1.59
CA VAL A 45 -7.06 12.23 -0.80
C VAL A 45 -5.83 11.34 -0.95
N GLU A 46 -4.74 11.90 -1.46
CA GLU A 46 -3.45 11.21 -1.50
C GLU A 46 -3.01 10.85 -0.08
N LYS A 47 -2.48 9.64 0.08
CA LYS A 47 -1.92 9.22 1.36
C LYS A 47 -0.68 10.04 1.66
N GLU A 48 -0.60 10.55 2.88
CA GLU A 48 0.63 11.17 3.37
C GLU A 48 1.76 10.14 3.34
N VAL A 49 2.77 10.40 2.52
CA VAL A 49 3.99 9.60 2.49
C VAL A 49 4.93 10.14 3.56
N ASP A 50 5.45 9.26 4.42
CA ASP A 50 6.46 9.65 5.38
C ASP A 50 7.72 10.13 4.64
N GLU A 51 8.01 11.43 4.76
CA GLU A 51 9.15 12.08 4.13
C GLU A 51 10.47 11.38 4.50
N LYS A 52 10.55 10.78 5.70
CA LYS A 52 11.71 9.99 6.12
C LYS A 52 11.91 8.78 5.22
N ILE A 53 10.85 8.05 4.88
CA ILE A 53 10.93 6.88 4.01
C ILE A 53 11.35 7.29 2.60
N VAL A 54 10.80 8.40 2.08
CA VAL A 54 11.18 8.94 0.78
C VAL A 54 12.68 9.25 0.75
N ASN A 55 13.18 9.93 1.79
CA ASN A 55 14.60 10.27 1.90
C ASN A 55 15.48 9.02 2.02
N GLU A 56 15.10 8.02 2.81
CA GLU A 56 15.84 6.75 2.93
C GLU A 56 15.96 6.03 1.58
N VAL A 57 14.89 6.01 0.79
CA VAL A 57 14.90 5.40 -0.56
C VAL A 57 15.82 6.19 -1.49
N ILE A 58 15.72 7.52 -1.53
CA ILE A 58 16.57 8.38 -2.35
C ILE A 58 18.05 8.16 -2.00
N GLU A 59 18.38 8.14 -0.71
CA GLU A 59 19.75 7.88 -0.27
C GLU A 59 20.24 6.50 -0.67
N SER A 60 19.39 5.47 -0.53
CA SER A 60 19.72 4.11 -0.92
C SER A 60 20.04 4.01 -2.41
N CYS A 61 19.20 4.61 -3.27
CA CYS A 61 19.44 4.73 -4.70
C CYS A 61 20.75 5.47 -5.00
N ASN A 62 20.99 6.60 -4.34
CA ASN A 62 22.22 7.37 -4.51
C ASN A 62 23.48 6.60 -4.10
N ARG A 63 23.42 5.84 -2.99
CA ARG A 63 24.53 4.95 -2.57
C ARG A 63 24.78 3.85 -3.62
N HIS A 64 23.72 3.24 -4.15
CA HIS A 64 23.83 2.24 -5.19
C HIS A 64 24.45 2.81 -6.47
N ILE A 65 23.96 3.95 -6.95
CA ILE A 65 24.47 4.65 -8.14
C ILE A 65 25.94 5.05 -7.95
N LYS A 66 26.32 5.59 -6.78
CA LYS A 66 27.72 5.93 -6.49
C LYS A 66 28.64 4.72 -6.53
N LYS A 67 28.19 3.56 -6.02
CA LYS A 67 29.02 2.34 -5.91
C LYS A 67 29.08 1.54 -7.22
N HIS A 68 27.97 1.44 -7.94
CA HIS A 68 27.83 0.54 -9.08
C HIS A 68 27.67 1.26 -10.42
N GLY A 69 27.38 2.57 -10.42
CA GLY A 69 27.07 3.36 -11.61
C GLY A 69 25.72 2.98 -12.21
N PHE A 70 25.42 3.53 -13.40
CA PHE A 70 24.21 3.21 -14.15
C PHE A 70 24.40 1.94 -15.01
N ARG A 71 24.77 0.83 -14.37
CA ARG A 71 24.90 -0.45 -15.06
C ARG A 71 23.54 -0.96 -15.49
N LYS A 72 23.42 -1.31 -16.77
CA LYS A 72 22.24 -1.98 -17.31
C LYS A 72 22.42 -3.48 -17.16
N MET A 73 21.30 -4.18 -17.03
CA MET A 73 21.23 -5.63 -17.06
C MET A 73 20.29 -6.04 -18.19
N ASN A 74 20.60 -7.13 -18.88
CA ASN A 74 19.70 -7.69 -19.89
C ASN A 74 18.68 -8.65 -19.25
N SER A 75 17.58 -8.95 -19.95
CA SER A 75 16.51 -9.80 -19.41
C SER A 75 17.00 -11.19 -19.03
N LYS A 76 17.91 -11.80 -19.81
CA LYS A 76 18.47 -13.13 -19.51
C LYS A 76 19.31 -13.15 -18.23
N GLU A 77 20.03 -12.07 -17.95
CA GLU A 77 20.79 -11.88 -16.71
C GLU A 77 19.85 -11.73 -15.51
N LEU A 78 18.70 -11.06 -15.70
CA LEU A 78 17.67 -10.94 -14.67
C LEU A 78 17.00 -12.30 -14.39
N ASP A 79 16.61 -13.02 -15.44
CA ASP A 79 15.98 -14.34 -15.34
C ASP A 79 16.88 -15.32 -14.57
N LYS A 80 18.19 -15.29 -14.85
CA LYS A 80 19.20 -16.05 -14.11
C LYS A 80 19.27 -15.71 -12.62
N LEU A 81 19.08 -14.43 -12.24
CA LEU A 81 19.04 -14.02 -10.83
C LEU A 81 17.75 -14.43 -10.13
N CYS A 82 16.64 -14.45 -10.88
CA CYS A 82 15.33 -14.88 -10.39
C CYS A 82 15.16 -16.41 -10.38
N GLY A 83 16.14 -17.16 -10.89
CA GLY A 83 16.09 -18.63 -10.95
C GLY A 83 15.09 -19.16 -11.99
N ILE A 84 14.79 -18.35 -13.00
CA ILE A 84 13.91 -18.71 -14.11
C ILE A 84 14.86 -19.01 -15.28
N GLU A 85 15.01 -20.29 -15.64
CA GLU A 85 15.78 -20.71 -16.82
C GLU A 85 14.91 -20.71 -18.08
#